data_AF-A0A5K1K389-F1
#
_entry.id   AF-A0A5K1K389-F1
#
_cell.length_a   1.000
_cell.length_b   1.000
_cell.length_c   1.000
_cell.angle_alpha   90.00
_cell.angle_beta   90.00
_cell.angle_gamma   90.00
#
_symmetry.space_group_name_H-M   'P 1'
#
loop_
_entity.id
_entity.type
_entity.pdbx_description
1 polymer ?
#
loop_
_entity_poly.entity_id
_entity_poly.type
_entity_poly.pdbx_seq_one_letter_code
_entity_poly.pdbx_strand_id
1 'polypeptide(L)'
;QALHWGPLYKHIHKVHHKYSAPFGLAAEYAHPAEVMILGTGTIGGPVLYCAFRHDLHIVTVYIWITLRLFQAIDSHSGYDFPWSLQHIIPFWSGAEHHDFHHMAFVNNFSTSFRWCDWLFGTDTKYREYHKRITEMKKLNLSKDEFAAMEKRLAEAAEQEGLRAEAEVENYSLTGKKPKSE
;
A
#
# COMPACT_ATOMS: atom_id res chain seq x y z
N GLN A 1 -6.98 5.60 -0.92
CA GLN A 1 -8.31 5.73 -0.26
C GLN A 1 -9.49 5.68 -1.24
N ALA A 2 -9.56 6.48 -2.31
CA ALA A 2 -10.73 6.47 -3.20
C ALA A 2 -11.03 5.10 -3.83
N LEU A 3 -10.00 4.37 -4.27
CA LEU A 3 -10.12 3.02 -4.81
C LEU A 3 -10.62 1.97 -3.80
N HIS A 4 -10.64 2.28 -2.50
CA HIS A 4 -11.20 1.44 -1.44
C HIS A 4 -12.70 1.71 -1.21
N TRP A 5 -13.32 2.61 -1.97
CA TRP A 5 -14.76 2.79 -1.92
C TRP A 5 -15.46 1.63 -2.64
N GLY A 6 -16.47 1.03 -2.00
CA GLY A 6 -17.17 -0.21 -2.41
C GLY A 6 -17.18 -0.54 -3.91
N PRO A 7 -17.79 0.29 -4.77
CA PRO A 7 -17.87 0.01 -6.19
C PRO A 7 -16.51 0.02 -6.90
N LEU A 8 -15.63 0.97 -6.56
CA LEU A 8 -14.29 1.03 -7.15
C LEU A 8 -13.42 -0.11 -6.64
N TYR A 9 -13.54 -0.46 -5.36
CA TYR A 9 -12.82 -1.57 -4.79
C TYR A 9 -13.18 -2.88 -5.51
N LYS A 10 -14.48 -3.21 -5.50
CA LYS A 10 -14.98 -4.47 -6.04
C LYS A 10 -14.62 -4.70 -7.51
N HIS A 11 -14.62 -3.66 -8.33
CA HIS A 11 -14.46 -3.81 -9.79
C HIS A 11 -13.07 -3.42 -10.30
N ILE A 12 -12.28 -2.69 -9.52
CA ILE A 12 -10.98 -2.16 -9.98
C ILE A 12 -9.87 -2.65 -9.04
N HIS A 13 -9.96 -2.31 -7.76
CA HIS A 13 -8.83 -2.46 -6.83
C HIS A 13 -8.72 -3.84 -6.16
N LYS A 14 -9.78 -4.63 -6.20
CA LYS A 14 -9.77 -5.99 -5.62
C LYS A 14 -8.71 -6.89 -6.26
N VAL A 15 -8.44 -6.72 -7.55
CA VAL A 15 -7.41 -7.53 -8.25
C VAL A 15 -6.01 -7.26 -7.66
N HIS A 16 -5.71 -5.99 -7.37
CA HIS A 16 -4.46 -5.58 -6.73
C HIS A 16 -4.33 -6.14 -5.31
N HIS A 17 -5.41 -6.11 -4.54
CA HIS A 17 -5.46 -6.66 -3.17
C HIS A 17 -5.56 -8.19 -3.08
N LYS A 18 -5.41 -8.92 -4.19
CA LYS A 18 -5.50 -10.39 -4.19
C LYS A 18 -4.51 -11.06 -3.22
N TYR A 19 -3.37 -10.43 -2.94
CA TYR A 19 -2.31 -10.97 -2.09
C TYR A 19 -2.15 -10.08 -0.86
N SER A 20 -2.43 -10.62 0.35
CA SER A 20 -2.22 -9.89 1.61
C SER A 20 -0.73 -9.64 1.92
N ALA A 21 0.14 -10.50 1.39
CA ALA A 21 1.59 -10.31 1.33
C ALA A 21 2.03 -10.29 -0.14
N PRO A 22 2.10 -9.11 -0.77
CA PRO A 22 2.49 -9.00 -2.18
C PRO A 22 3.97 -9.33 -2.37
N PHE A 23 4.32 -9.58 -3.63
CA PHE A 23 5.70 -9.70 -4.10
C PHE A 23 5.89 -8.74 -5.28
N GLY A 24 7.13 -8.40 -5.63
CA GLY A 24 7.40 -7.26 -6.53
C GLY A 24 6.65 -7.25 -7.87
N LEU A 25 6.39 -8.42 -8.47
CA LEU A 25 5.62 -8.51 -9.72
C LEU A 25 4.10 -8.31 -9.52
N ALA A 26 3.59 -8.60 -8.31
CA ALA A 26 2.20 -8.36 -7.96
C ALA A 26 1.86 -6.86 -7.93
N ALA A 27 2.87 -5.97 -7.82
CA ALA A 27 2.68 -4.52 -7.93
C ALA A 27 1.93 -4.12 -9.22
N GLU A 28 2.20 -4.83 -10.33
CA GLU A 28 1.59 -4.57 -11.64
C GLU A 28 0.41 -5.51 -11.94
N TYR A 29 0.11 -6.45 -11.04
CA TYR A 29 -1.06 -7.33 -11.17
C TYR A 29 -2.32 -6.59 -10.71
N ALA A 30 -2.83 -5.72 -11.57
CA ALA A 30 -3.99 -4.86 -11.30
C ALA A 30 -4.97 -4.81 -12.48
N HIS A 31 -6.18 -4.32 -12.21
CA HIS A 31 -7.16 -4.09 -13.26
C HIS A 31 -6.67 -3.00 -14.23
N PRO A 32 -6.92 -3.09 -15.56
CA PRO A 32 -6.43 -2.09 -16.52
C PRO A 32 -6.82 -0.64 -16.20
N ALA A 33 -8.01 -0.43 -15.63
CA ALA A 33 -8.43 0.90 -15.18
C ALA A 33 -7.56 1.44 -14.02
N GLU A 34 -7.13 0.56 -13.11
CA GLU A 34 -6.21 0.94 -12.04
C GLU A 34 -4.85 1.32 -12.60
N VAL A 35 -4.33 0.52 -13.54
CA VAL A 35 -3.07 0.81 -14.24
C VAL A 35 -3.14 2.17 -14.92
N MET A 36 -4.26 2.55 -15.54
CA MET A 36 -4.43 3.88 -16.12
C MET A 36 -4.49 5.00 -15.07
N ILE A 37 -5.22 4.79 -13.97
CA ILE A 37 -5.35 5.78 -12.89
C ILE A 37 -3.99 6.03 -12.22
N LEU A 38 -3.30 4.97 -11.80
CA LEU A 38 -1.98 5.05 -11.18
C LEU A 38 -0.92 5.50 -12.19
N GLY A 39 -1.03 5.04 -13.44
CA GLY A 39 -0.19 5.46 -14.56
C GLY A 39 -0.25 6.96 -14.81
N THR A 40 -1.45 7.56 -14.68
CA THR A 40 -1.62 9.03 -14.74
C THR A 40 -0.81 9.73 -13.66
N GLY A 41 -0.78 9.19 -12.43
CA GLY A 41 0.07 9.70 -11.36
C GLY A 41 1.57 9.58 -11.68
N THR A 42 1.98 8.49 -12.33
CA THR A 42 3.36 8.25 -12.75
C THR A 42 3.81 9.20 -13.86
N ILE A 43 3.01 9.40 -14.92
CA ILE A 43 3.40 10.24 -16.06
C ILE A 43 3.03 11.73 -15.89
N GLY A 44 2.15 12.06 -14.94
CA GLY A 44 1.63 13.40 -14.75
C GLY A 44 2.73 14.43 -14.47
N GLY A 45 3.73 14.09 -13.65
CA GLY A 45 4.89 14.96 -13.39
C GLY A 45 5.66 15.34 -14.67
N PRO A 46 6.18 14.37 -15.43
CA PRO A 46 6.81 14.62 -16.72
C PRO A 46 5.92 15.40 -17.71
N VAL A 47 4.64 15.04 -17.82
CA VAL A 47 3.70 15.72 -18.72
C VAL A 47 3.51 17.18 -18.32
N LEU A 48 3.28 17.47 -17.04
CA LEU A 48 3.15 18.83 -16.53
C LEU A 48 4.44 19.62 -16.73
N TYR A 49 5.59 19.04 -16.41
CA TYR A 49 6.89 19.68 -16.63
C TYR A 49 7.10 20.05 -18.11
N CYS A 50 6.79 19.12 -19.02
CA CYS A 50 6.85 19.35 -20.46
C CYS A 50 5.85 20.43 -20.90
N ALA A 51 4.64 20.47 -20.32
CA ALA A 51 3.65 21.49 -20.62
C ALA A 51 4.11 22.91 -20.21
N PHE A 52 4.93 23.05 -19.16
CA PHE A 52 5.49 24.34 -18.74
C PHE A 52 6.77 24.73 -19.47
N ARG A 53 7.68 23.78 -19.70
CA ARG A 53 9.03 24.07 -20.22
C ARG A 53 9.16 23.83 -21.72
N HIS A 54 8.25 23.05 -22.31
CA HIS A 54 8.23 22.64 -23.72
C HIS A 54 9.54 21.98 -24.23
N ASP A 55 10.42 21.55 -23.32
CA ASP A 55 11.80 21.09 -23.63
C ASP A 55 12.19 19.78 -22.91
N LEU A 56 11.26 18.83 -22.75
CA LEU A 56 11.55 17.57 -22.08
C LEU A 56 12.03 16.47 -23.05
N HIS A 57 13.27 16.03 -22.87
CA HIS A 57 13.83 14.92 -23.66
C HIS A 57 13.21 13.57 -23.28
N ILE A 58 12.92 12.71 -24.27
CA ILE A 58 12.27 11.40 -24.05
C ILE A 58 13.07 10.47 -23.12
N VAL A 59 14.40 10.55 -23.13
CA VAL A 59 15.27 9.79 -22.21
C VAL A 59 14.98 10.14 -20.75
N THR A 60 14.69 11.40 -20.43
CA THR A 60 14.32 11.81 -19.07
C THR A 60 13.01 11.14 -18.65
N VAL A 61 12.06 11.00 -19.57
CA VAL A 61 10.79 10.30 -19.32
C VAL A 61 11.02 8.82 -19.04
N TYR A 62 11.88 8.14 -19.80
CA TYR A 62 12.21 6.74 -19.56
C TYR A 62 12.93 6.52 -18.23
N ILE A 63 13.88 7.40 -17.87
CA ILE A 63 14.52 7.35 -16.56
C ILE A 63 13.47 7.52 -15.46
N TRP A 64 12.58 8.49 -15.59
CA TRP A 64 11.51 8.72 -14.63
C TRP A 64 10.59 7.50 -14.45
N ILE A 65 10.07 6.95 -15.55
CA ILE A 65 9.20 5.76 -15.52
C ILE A 65 9.94 4.59 -14.88
N THR A 66 11.21 4.37 -15.24
CA THR A 66 12.04 3.30 -14.67
C THR A 66 12.15 3.45 -13.15
N LEU A 67 12.46 4.66 -12.65
CA LEU A 67 12.53 4.92 -11.22
C LEU A 67 11.18 4.71 -10.51
N ARG A 68 10.07 5.08 -11.16
CA ARG A 68 8.71 4.84 -10.62
C ARG A 68 8.36 3.35 -10.55
N LEU A 69 8.77 2.56 -11.54
CA LEU A 69 8.58 1.09 -11.51
C LEU A 69 9.46 0.44 -10.43
N PHE A 70 10.73 0.87 -10.29
CA PHE A 70 11.58 0.41 -9.19
C PHE A 70 10.97 0.72 -7.83
N GLN A 71 10.41 1.92 -7.65
CA GLN A 71 9.69 2.28 -6.42
C GLN A 71 8.48 1.36 -6.17
N ALA A 72 7.67 1.11 -7.21
CA ALA A 72 6.51 0.22 -7.09
C ALA A 72 6.95 -1.18 -6.65
N ILE A 73 7.98 -1.75 -7.30
CA ILE A 73 8.55 -3.04 -6.94
C ILE A 73 9.09 -3.03 -5.51
N ASP A 74 9.91 -2.04 -5.12
CA ASP A 74 10.48 -1.92 -3.76
C ASP A 74 9.37 -1.96 -2.70
N SER A 75 8.31 -1.17 -2.88
CA SER A 75 7.15 -1.12 -1.96
C SER A 75 6.29 -2.38 -1.92
N HIS A 76 6.38 -3.29 -2.90
CA HIS A 76 5.60 -4.53 -2.92
C HIS A 76 6.47 -5.78 -2.79
N SER A 77 7.77 -5.61 -2.60
CA SER A 77 8.71 -6.73 -2.70
C SER A 77 8.64 -7.65 -1.48
N GLY A 78 8.11 -7.16 -0.36
CA GLY A 78 8.24 -7.79 0.95
C GLY A 78 9.64 -7.71 1.56
N TYR A 79 10.59 -7.07 0.87
CA TYR A 79 11.97 -6.96 1.33
C TYR A 79 12.29 -5.55 1.80
N ASP A 80 12.90 -5.47 2.99
CA ASP A 80 13.45 -4.25 3.55
C ASP A 80 14.98 -4.29 3.49
N PHE A 81 15.55 -3.79 2.38
CA PHE A 81 16.99 -3.78 2.19
C PHE A 81 17.63 -2.54 2.83
N PRO A 82 18.91 -2.59 3.25
CA PRO A 82 19.61 -1.43 3.81
C PRO A 82 19.66 -0.19 2.89
N TRP A 83 19.48 -0.37 1.58
CA TRP A 83 19.46 0.69 0.58
C TRP A 83 18.05 1.02 0.07
N SER A 84 17.00 0.38 0.59
CA SER A 84 15.63 0.77 0.28
C SER A 84 15.40 2.24 0.66
N LEU A 85 14.63 2.95 -0.15
CA LEU A 85 14.55 4.42 -0.09
C LEU A 85 14.05 4.94 1.26
N GLN A 86 13.28 4.16 2.02
CA GLN A 86 12.84 4.51 3.36
C GLN A 86 13.98 4.73 4.38
N HIS A 87 15.14 4.11 4.17
CA HIS A 87 16.32 4.32 5.02
C HIS A 87 17.12 5.57 4.63
N ILE A 88 16.88 6.09 3.43
CA ILE A 88 17.60 7.26 2.87
C ILE A 88 16.74 8.52 3.03
N ILE A 89 15.43 8.40 2.82
CA ILE A 89 14.46 9.49 2.84
C ILE A 89 13.46 9.24 3.98
N PRO A 90 13.53 9.98 5.11
CA PRO A 90 12.82 9.66 6.35
C PRO A 90 11.29 9.56 6.25
N PHE A 91 10.68 10.20 5.26
CA PHE A 91 9.24 10.22 5.04
C PHE A 91 8.79 9.32 3.88
N TRP A 92 9.71 8.53 3.34
CA TRP A 92 9.41 7.58 2.27
C TRP A 92 8.81 6.29 2.80
N SER A 93 7.87 5.72 2.04
CA SER A 93 7.25 4.43 2.33
C SER A 93 8.10 3.30 1.77
N GLY A 94 8.32 2.25 2.55
CA GLY A 94 8.95 1.01 2.05
C GLY A 94 7.96 -0.15 1.96
N ALA A 95 8.52 -1.36 1.76
CA ALA A 95 7.76 -2.61 1.66
C ALA A 95 6.82 -2.81 2.84
N GLU A 96 7.33 -2.71 4.07
CA GLU A 96 6.54 -2.99 5.27
C GLU A 96 5.33 -2.05 5.47
N HIS A 97 5.46 -0.76 5.11
CA HIS A 97 4.34 0.18 5.17
C HIS A 97 3.23 -0.20 4.20
N HIS A 98 3.56 -0.72 3.02
CA HIS A 98 2.58 -1.10 2.02
C HIS A 98 2.10 -2.55 2.19
N ASP A 99 2.91 -3.46 2.70
CA ASP A 99 2.46 -4.79 3.13
C ASP A 99 1.39 -4.65 4.22
N PHE A 100 1.56 -3.72 5.15
CA PHE A 100 0.52 -3.41 6.13
C PHE A 100 -0.77 -2.88 5.48
N HIS A 101 -0.68 -2.16 4.35
CA HIS A 101 -1.86 -1.75 3.59
C HIS A 101 -2.60 -2.96 3.00
N HIS A 102 -1.88 -3.89 2.37
CA HIS A 102 -2.46 -5.11 1.81
C HIS A 102 -3.07 -6.01 2.89
N MET A 103 -2.40 -6.14 4.04
CA MET A 103 -2.85 -6.94 5.17
C MET A 103 -4.02 -6.32 5.94
N ALA A 104 -3.93 -5.04 6.31
CA ALA A 104 -4.91 -4.38 7.19
C ALA A 104 -6.02 -3.63 6.43
N PHE A 105 -5.92 -3.52 5.10
CA PHE A 105 -6.89 -2.97 4.15
C PHE A 105 -7.21 -1.46 4.30
N VAL A 106 -7.65 -1.01 5.48
CA VAL A 106 -8.13 0.35 5.77
C VAL A 106 -7.06 1.29 6.37
N ASN A 107 -5.79 1.14 5.96
CA ASN A 107 -4.68 1.98 6.43
C ASN A 107 -3.62 2.13 5.34
N ASN A 108 -2.69 3.06 5.50
CA ASN A 108 -1.45 3.15 4.71
C ASN A 108 -1.70 3.26 3.19
N PHE A 109 -2.53 4.21 2.75
CA PHE A 109 -2.91 4.33 1.35
C PHE A 109 -1.83 4.94 0.46
N SER A 110 -0.82 5.61 1.04
CA SER A 110 0.27 6.20 0.28
C SER A 110 1.33 5.16 -0.02
N THR A 111 1.65 4.99 -1.30
CA THR A 111 2.70 4.05 -1.75
C THR A 111 4.10 4.65 -1.70
N SER A 112 4.23 5.99 -1.69
CA SER A 112 5.55 6.65 -1.77
C SER A 112 5.86 7.51 -0.56
N PHE A 113 4.94 8.36 -0.11
CA PHE A 113 5.23 9.34 0.94
C PHE A 113 4.31 9.18 2.15
N ARG A 114 4.87 8.81 3.29
CA ARG A 114 4.14 8.52 4.53
C ARG A 114 3.42 9.74 5.10
N TRP A 115 3.91 10.95 4.80
CA TRP A 115 3.28 12.19 5.26
C TRP A 115 1.84 12.38 4.75
N CYS A 116 1.46 11.74 3.64
CA CYS A 116 0.11 11.82 3.10
C CYS A 116 -0.82 11.09 4.06
N ASP A 117 -0.44 9.88 4.47
CA ASP A 117 -1.21 9.12 5.44
C ASP A 117 -1.23 9.81 6.80
N TRP A 118 -0.11 10.40 7.23
CA TRP A 118 -0.07 11.17 8.48
C TRP A 118 -1.01 12.38 8.45
N LEU A 119 -1.00 13.16 7.36
CA LEU A 119 -1.85 14.35 7.19
C LEU A 119 -3.34 13.99 7.17
N PHE A 120 -3.71 12.88 6.55
CA PHE A 120 -5.09 12.42 6.46
C PHE A 120 -5.51 11.45 7.59
N GLY A 121 -4.61 11.15 8.53
CA GLY A 121 -4.86 10.25 9.66
C GLY A 121 -5.05 8.78 9.27
N THR A 122 -4.55 8.37 8.10
CA THR A 122 -4.72 7.02 7.55
C THR A 122 -3.56 6.07 7.86
N ASP A 123 -2.65 6.42 8.78
CA ASP A 123 -1.55 5.57 9.30
C ASP A 123 -1.71 5.18 10.79
N THR A 124 -2.86 5.47 11.39
CA THR A 124 -3.08 5.35 12.85
C THR A 124 -2.91 3.92 13.36
N LYS A 125 -3.48 2.94 12.67
CA LYS A 125 -3.39 1.52 13.03
C LYS A 125 -1.97 0.99 12.87
N TYR A 126 -1.28 1.41 11.81
CA TYR A 126 0.11 1.08 11.58
C TYR A 126 1.01 1.60 12.70
N ARG A 127 0.81 2.86 13.13
CA ARG A 127 1.57 3.43 14.25
C ARG A 127 1.29 2.71 15.57
N GLU A 128 0.05 2.30 15.81
CA GLU A 128 -0.30 1.51 16.98
C GLU A 128 0.35 0.11 16.94
N TYR A 129 0.33 -0.55 15.78
CA TYR A 129 0.99 -1.83 15.55
C TYR A 129 2.49 -1.76 15.88
N HIS A 130 3.20 -0.76 15.34
CA HIS A 130 4.62 -0.52 15.63
C HIS A 130 4.91 -0.18 17.09
N LYS A 131 4.02 0.57 17.73
CA LYS A 131 4.13 0.88 19.15
C LYS A 131 4.07 -0.41 19.98
N ARG A 132 3.12 -1.30 19.70
CA ARG A 132 3.00 -2.60 20.37
C ARG A 132 4.24 -3.46 20.14
N ILE A 133 4.77 -3.54 18.92
CA ILE A 133 6.04 -4.26 18.64
C ILE A 133 7.19 -3.68 19.45
N THR A 134 7.31 -2.36 19.51
CA THR A 134 8.36 -1.68 20.28
C THR A 134 8.25 -1.96 21.77
N GLU A 135 7.03 -2.02 22.31
CA GLU A 135 6.78 -2.41 23.70
C GLU A 135 7.10 -3.88 23.96
N MET A 136 6.75 -4.79 23.05
CA MET A 136 7.11 -6.21 23.12
C MET A 136 8.63 -6.42 23.13
N LYS A 137 9.39 -5.67 22.32
CA LYS A 137 10.87 -5.75 22.29
C LYS A 137 11.53 -5.36 23.62
N LYS A 138 10.81 -4.65 24.50
CA LYS A 138 11.28 -4.30 25.85
C LYS A 138 10.99 -5.39 26.88
N LEU A 139 10.10 -6.32 26.55
CA LEU A 139 9.88 -7.52 27.35
C LEU A 139 11.04 -8.46 27.03
N ASN A 140 11.76 -8.95 28.05
CA ASN A 140 12.86 -9.91 27.88
C ASN A 140 12.35 -11.32 27.51
N LEU A 141 11.56 -11.40 26.44
CA LEU A 141 10.97 -12.62 25.91
C LEU A 141 12.04 -13.45 25.21
N SER A 142 11.85 -14.76 25.21
CA SER A 142 12.58 -15.63 24.29
C SER A 142 12.22 -15.30 22.83
N LYS A 143 13.07 -15.72 21.89
CA LYS A 143 12.82 -15.52 20.45
C LYS A 143 11.50 -16.14 20.00
N ASP A 144 11.18 -17.33 20.51
CA ASP A 144 9.97 -18.06 20.15
C ASP A 144 8.71 -17.39 20.70
N GLU A 145 8.77 -16.88 21.94
CA GLU A 145 7.66 -16.12 22.53
C GLU A 145 7.42 -14.81 21.77
N PHE A 146 8.49 -14.09 21.42
CA PHE A 146 8.38 -12.87 20.64
C PHE A 146 7.75 -13.14 19.26
N ALA A 147 8.24 -14.15 18.53
CA ALA A 147 7.71 -14.52 17.22
C ALA A 147 6.24 -14.95 17.31
N ALA A 148 5.85 -15.70 18.34
CA ALA A 148 4.46 -16.10 18.56
C ALA A 148 3.56 -14.89 18.86
N MET A 149 4.03 -13.91 19.63
CA MET A 149 3.27 -12.69 19.92
C MET A 149 3.15 -11.78 18.69
N GLU A 150 4.22 -11.61 17.93
CA GLU A 150 4.24 -10.85 16.67
C GLU A 150 3.27 -11.47 15.65
N LYS A 151 3.29 -12.80 15.49
CA LYS A 151 2.35 -13.52 14.63
C LYS A 151 0.90 -13.28 15.05
N ARG A 152 0.57 -13.37 16.34
CA ARG A 152 -0.79 -13.09 16.85
C ARG A 152 -1.22 -11.65 16.59
N LEU A 153 -0.29 -10.69 16.70
CA LEU A 153 -0.58 -9.29 16.44
C LEU A 153 -0.85 -9.05 14.94
N ALA A 154 -0.04 -9.64 14.06
CA ALA A 154 -0.25 -9.59 12.62
C ALA A 154 -1.57 -10.26 12.21
N GLU A 155 -1.86 -11.46 12.71
CA GLU A 155 -3.13 -12.16 12.47
C GLU A 155 -4.32 -11.33 12.94
N ALA A 156 -4.25 -10.66 14.09
CA ALA A 156 -5.32 -9.81 14.56
C ALA A 156 -5.57 -8.61 13.62
N ALA A 157 -4.50 -8.00 13.09
CA ALA A 157 -4.61 -6.90 12.13
C ALA A 157 -5.18 -7.38 10.78
N GLU A 158 -4.73 -8.54 10.28
CA GLU A 158 -5.24 -9.17 9.06
C GLU A 158 -6.73 -9.54 9.20
N GLN A 159 -7.14 -10.14 10.33
CA GLN A 159 -8.53 -10.46 10.58
C GLN A 159 -9.44 -9.23 10.63
N GLU A 160 -8.93 -8.11 11.13
CA GLU A 160 -9.66 -6.84 11.07
C GLU A 160 -9.75 -6.32 9.62
N GLY A 161 -8.64 -6.40 8.87
CA GLY A 161 -8.59 -6.03 7.45
C GLY A 161 -9.59 -6.81 6.60
N LEU A 162 -9.62 -8.13 6.73
CA LEU A 162 -10.57 -9.01 6.03
C LEU A 162 -12.04 -8.67 6.33
N ARG A 163 -12.36 -8.26 7.57
CA ARG A 163 -13.72 -7.81 7.91
C ARG A 163 -14.07 -6.52 7.19
N ALA A 164 -13.15 -5.55 7.20
CA ALA A 164 -13.35 -4.28 6.52
C ALA A 164 -13.43 -4.45 5.00
N GLU A 165 -12.61 -5.33 4.42
CA GLU A 165 -12.68 -5.71 3.00
C GLU A 165 -14.05 -6.31 2.66
N ALA A 166 -14.53 -7.25 3.47
CA ALA A 166 -15.84 -7.87 3.27
C ALA A 166 -16.99 -6.85 3.36
N GLU A 167 -16.89 -5.84 4.24
CA GLU A 167 -17.88 -4.76 4.31
C GLU A 167 -17.89 -3.92 3.02
N VAL A 168 -16.72 -3.58 2.50
CA VAL A 168 -16.56 -2.81 1.26
C VAL A 168 -16.99 -3.61 0.04
N GLU A 169 -16.67 -4.90 -0.04
CA GLU A 169 -17.08 -5.76 -1.14
C GLU A 169 -18.60 -6.00 -1.17
N ASN A 170 -19.22 -6.11 0.00
CA ASN A 170 -20.67 -6.25 0.14
C ASN A 170 -21.43 -4.93 0.03
N TYR A 171 -20.72 -3.83 -0.25
CA TYR A 171 -21.32 -2.51 -0.43
C TYR A 171 -22.42 -2.54 -1.50
N SER A 172 -23.53 -1.89 -1.20
CA SER A 172 -24.66 -1.73 -2.10
C SER A 172 -25.14 -0.28 -2.06
N LEU A 173 -25.18 0.35 -3.23
CA LEU A 173 -25.73 1.71 -3.41
C LEU A 173 -27.19 1.82 -2.96
N THR A 174 -27.91 0.70 -2.94
CA THR A 174 -29.34 0.63 -2.57
C THR A 174 -29.58 0.14 -1.14
N GLY A 175 -28.52 -0.19 -0.39
CA GLY A 175 -28.60 -0.80 0.94
C GLY A 175 -29.06 -2.27 0.96
N LYS A 176 -29.48 -2.83 -0.18
CA LYS A 176 -29.80 -4.27 -0.30
C LYS A 176 -28.52 -5.06 -0.48
N LYS A 177 -28.22 -6.00 0.44
CA LYS A 177 -27.08 -6.93 0.28
C LYS A 177 -27.17 -7.63 -1.08
N PRO A 178 -26.05 -7.74 -1.83
CA PRO A 178 -26.03 -8.55 -3.04
C PRO A 178 -26.42 -9.99 -2.68
N LYS A 179 -27.21 -10.64 -3.56
CA LYS A 179 -27.52 -12.06 -3.38
C LYS A 179 -26.21 -12.84 -3.41
N SER A 180 -25.95 -13.64 -2.38
CA SER A 180 -24.86 -14.61 -2.41
C SER A 180 -25.16 -15.64 -3.50
N GLU A 181 -24.25 -15.79 -4.47
CA GLU A 181 -24.22 -16.93 -5.40
C GLU A 181 -23.58 -18.14 -4.73
#